data_AF-A0A5R9EKI3-F1
#
_entry.id   AF-A0A5R9EKI3-F1
#
_cell.length_a   1.000
_cell.length_b   1.000
_cell.length_c   1.000
_cell.angle_alpha   90.00
_cell.angle_beta   90.00
_cell.angle_gamma   90.00
#
_symmetry.space_group_name_H-M   'P 1'
#
loop_
_entity.id
_entity.type
_entity.pdbx_description
1 polymer ?
#
loop_
_entity_poly.entity_id
_entity_poly.type
_entity_poly.pdbx_seq_one_letter_code
_entity_poly.pdbx_strand_id
1 'polypeptide(L)'
;MKKPYVGKVFIESEHNFQRYIVFADNIFIAKMLLYQADIIPIDSIGDCEIYHEEKFKDSENASHYKIAQLQWRLGWKFYGMTPPDPDISTENDFKLWYKKEFQPMKYRQIKR
;
A
#
# COMPACT_ATOMS: atom_id res chain seq x y z
N MET A 1 -9.46 3.25 -15.61
CA MET A 1 -8.77 2.87 -14.35
C MET A 1 -8.09 4.12 -13.82
N LYS A 2 -8.33 4.51 -12.55
CA LYS A 2 -7.58 5.60 -11.92
C LYS A 2 -6.16 5.11 -11.64
N LYS A 3 -5.17 6.00 -11.80
CA LYS A 3 -3.76 5.67 -11.65
C LYS A 3 -3.40 5.65 -10.16
N PRO A 4 -2.79 4.59 -9.63
CA PRO A 4 -2.20 4.64 -8.31
C PRO A 4 -1.03 5.65 -8.27
N TYR A 5 -1.19 6.72 -7.49
CA TYR A 5 -0.16 7.55 -6.92
C TYR A 5 0.75 6.77 -5.95
N VAL A 6 2.06 6.80 -6.19
CA VAL A 6 3.07 6.23 -5.28
C VAL A 6 3.94 7.34 -4.75
N GLY A 7 3.75 7.67 -3.47
CA GLY A 7 4.40 8.82 -2.85
C GLY A 7 5.19 8.44 -1.62
N LYS A 8 6.35 9.06 -1.47
CA LYS A 8 7.03 9.18 -0.19
C LYS A 8 6.47 10.39 0.54
N VAL A 9 5.89 10.14 1.70
CA VAL A 9 5.42 11.18 2.63
C VAL A 9 6.49 11.41 3.68
N PHE A 10 6.83 12.67 3.88
CA PHE A 10 7.73 13.12 4.93
C PHE A 10 6.90 13.75 6.03
N ILE A 11 7.12 13.28 7.26
CA ILE A 11 6.48 13.82 8.45
C ILE A 11 7.60 14.30 9.35
N GLU A 12 7.65 15.61 9.54
CA GLU A 12 8.48 16.24 10.55
C GLU A 12 7.71 16.22 11.88
N SER A 13 8.30 15.60 12.89
CA SER A 13 7.85 15.69 14.28
C SER A 13 8.91 16.43 15.09
N GLU A 14 8.54 17.05 16.20
CA GLU A 14 9.41 17.91 17.04
C GLU A 14 10.79 17.32 17.36
N HIS A 15 10.97 16.00 17.26
CA HIS A 15 12.23 15.33 17.50
C HIS A 15 12.70 14.31 16.45
N ASN A 16 11.94 14.05 15.37
CA ASN A 16 12.32 13.04 14.38
C ASN A 16 11.67 13.25 13.00
N PHE A 17 12.41 12.88 11.95
CA PHE A 17 11.86 12.73 10.60
C PHE A 17 11.47 11.27 10.36
N GLN A 18 10.21 11.04 10.01
CA GLN A 18 9.73 9.73 9.57
C GLN A 18 9.33 9.77 8.09
N ARG A 19 9.66 8.69 7.39
CA ARG A 19 9.44 8.55 5.94
C ARG A 19 8.54 7.36 5.71
N TYR A 20 7.41 7.62 5.06
CA TYR A 20 6.43 6.60 4.71
C TYR A 20 6.30 6.53 3.20
N ILE A 21 6.14 5.34 2.65
CA ILE A 21 5.79 5.18 1.24
C ILE A 21 4.32 4.73 1.23
N VAL A 22 3.51 5.37 0.39
CA VAL A 22 2.07 5.12 0.30
C VAL A 22 1.69 4.92 -1.16
N PHE A 23 0.88 3.90 -1.41
CA PHE A 23 0.23 3.66 -2.70
C PHE A 23 -1.24 4.07 -2.55
N ALA A 24 -1.68 5.04 -3.33
CA ALA A 24 -3.00 5.70 -3.26
C ALA A 24 -3.47 6.09 -4.66
N ASP A 25 -4.67 6.60 -4.90
CA ASP A 25 -5.05 7.09 -6.24
C ASP A 25 -4.54 8.52 -6.54
N ASN A 26 -4.27 9.30 -5.49
CA ASN A 26 -3.77 10.66 -5.57
C ASN A 26 -3.20 11.08 -4.21
N ILE A 27 -2.60 12.27 -4.16
CA ILE A 27 -2.01 12.88 -2.96
C ILE A 27 -3.00 12.93 -1.79
N PHE A 28 -4.24 13.34 -2.04
CA PHE A 28 -5.25 13.45 -0.99
C PHE A 28 -5.56 12.09 -0.37
N ILE A 29 -5.76 11.05 -1.19
CA ILE A 29 -5.96 9.68 -0.70
C ILE A 29 -4.72 9.17 0.06
N ALA A 30 -3.51 9.51 -0.39
CA ALA A 30 -2.28 9.11 0.32
C ALA A 30 -2.24 9.67 1.75
N LYS A 31 -2.58 10.96 1.92
CA LYS A 31 -2.67 11.60 3.24
C LYS A 31 -3.78 10.97 4.10
N MET A 32 -4.94 10.69 3.51
CA MET A 32 -6.05 10.04 4.21
C MET A 32 -5.70 8.63 4.70
N LEU A 33 -4.95 7.85 3.92
CA LEU A 33 -4.49 6.52 4.33
C LEU A 33 -3.53 6.58 5.53
N LEU A 34 -2.67 7.60 5.60
CA LEU A 34 -1.78 7.81 6.75
C LEU A 34 -2.56 8.21 8.01
N TYR A 35 -3.57 9.07 7.86
CA TYR A 35 -4.47 9.41 8.95
C TYR A 35 -5.24 8.17 9.45
N GLN A 36 -5.81 7.37 8.55
CA GLN A 36 -6.52 6.13 8.90
C GLN A 36 -5.63 5.08 9.56
N ALA A 37 -4.32 5.13 9.33
CA ALA A 37 -3.33 4.27 9.96
C ALA A 37 -2.80 4.83 11.30
N ASP A 38 -3.39 5.91 11.81
CA ASP A 38 -2.95 6.64 13.01
C ASP A 38 -1.47 7.07 12.97
N ILE A 39 -0.93 7.32 11.76
CA ILE A 39 0.45 7.78 11.55
C ILE A 39 0.54 9.30 11.69
N ILE A 40 -0.49 10.02 11.22
CA ILE A 40 -0.59 11.48 11.33
C ILE A 40 -1.93 11.88 11.94
N PRO A 41 -1.97 12.93 12.78
CA PRO A 41 -3.24 13.52 13.20
C PRO A 41 -3.90 14.26 12.03
N ILE A 42 -5.22 14.43 12.10
CA ILE A 42 -6.01 15.08 11.03
C ILE A 42 -5.54 16.52 10.78
N ASP A 43 -5.10 17.21 11.83
CA ASP A 43 -4.66 18.61 11.79
C ASP A 43 -3.33 18.77 11.03
N SER A 44 -2.48 17.73 11.02
CA SER A 44 -1.19 17.72 10.33
C SER A 44 -1.25 17.19 8.90
N ILE A 45 -2.45 16.87 8.39
CA ILE A 45 -2.64 16.47 6.98
C ILE A 45 -2.13 17.58 6.04
N GLY A 46 -2.35 18.85 6.41
CA GLY A 46 -1.88 20.01 5.64
C GLY A 46 -0.36 20.04 5.49
N ASP A 47 0.34 19.78 6.59
CA ASP A 47 1.80 19.97 6.72
C ASP A 47 2.63 18.81 6.16
N CYS A 48 1.99 17.70 5.78
CA CYS A 48 2.69 16.58 5.16
C CYS A 48 3.19 16.94 3.76
N GLU A 49 4.51 16.89 3.57
CA GLU A 49 5.14 16.98 2.26
C GLU A 49 5.16 15.62 1.58
N ILE A 50 4.83 15.62 0.29
CA ILE A 50 4.72 14.39 -0.50
C ILE A 50 5.51 14.52 -1.79
N TYR A 51 6.39 13.56 -2.00
CA TYR A 51 7.25 13.47 -3.17
C TYR A 51 7.03 12.14 -3.88
N HIS A 52 7.26 12.11 -5.19
CA HIS A 52 7.22 10.86 -5.93
C HIS A 52 8.45 10.01 -5.60
N GLU A 53 8.27 8.73 -5.27
CA GLU A 53 9.40 7.85 -4.98
C GLU A 53 9.92 7.20 -6.28
N GLU A 54 11.13 7.59 -6.69
CA GLU A 54 11.70 7.17 -7.98
C GLU A 54 11.86 5.66 -8.11
N LYS A 55 12.07 4.93 -7.01
CA LYS A 55 12.14 3.46 -7.03
C LYS A 55 10.86 2.79 -7.54
N PHE A 56 9.75 3.53 -7.53
CA PHE A 56 8.44 3.09 -8.00
C PHE A 56 7.96 3.87 -9.22
N LYS A 57 8.85 4.64 -9.85
CA LYS A 57 8.57 5.26 -11.15
C LYS A 57 8.06 4.19 -12.12
N ASP A 58 6.99 4.53 -12.85
CA ASP A 58 6.24 3.65 -13.75
C ASP A 58 5.32 2.60 -13.11
N SER A 59 5.35 2.42 -11.79
CA SER A 59 4.37 1.55 -11.10
C SER A 59 2.97 2.17 -10.99
N GLU A 60 2.82 3.45 -11.34
CA GLU A 60 1.55 4.19 -11.33
C GLU A 60 0.51 3.64 -12.31
N ASN A 61 0.93 2.86 -13.29
CA ASN A 61 0.03 2.17 -14.24
C ASN A 61 0.00 0.66 -14.00
N ALA A 62 0.71 0.17 -12.98
CA ALA A 62 0.76 -1.23 -12.66
C ALA A 62 -0.59 -1.69 -12.10
N SER A 63 -0.94 -2.95 -12.37
CA SER A 63 -2.13 -3.55 -11.75
C SER A 63 -1.97 -3.63 -10.24
N HIS A 64 -3.07 -3.68 -9.50
CA HIS A 64 -3.05 -3.86 -8.04
C HIS A 64 -2.20 -5.09 -7.64
N TYR A 65 -2.28 -6.18 -8.41
CA TYR A 65 -1.44 -7.36 -8.18
C TYR A 65 0.06 -7.04 -8.30
N LYS A 66 0.44 -6.28 -9.32
CA LYS A 66 1.86 -5.96 -9.54
C LYS A 66 2.39 -5.01 -8.48
N ILE A 67 1.56 -4.10 -7.99
CA ILE A 67 1.87 -3.23 -6.84
C ILE A 67 2.05 -4.06 -5.57
N ALA A 68 1.09 -4.92 -5.24
CA ALA A 68 1.17 -5.80 -4.09
C ALA A 68 2.40 -6.73 -4.18
N GLN A 69 2.71 -7.25 -5.37
CA GLN A 69 3.92 -8.06 -5.59
C GLN A 69 5.21 -7.27 -5.31
N LEU A 70 5.28 -6.01 -5.72
CA LEU A 70 6.44 -5.15 -5.45
C LEU A 70 6.58 -4.84 -3.96
N GLN A 71 5.48 -4.47 -3.30
CA GLN A 71 5.44 -4.24 -1.85
C GLN A 71 5.91 -5.49 -1.09
N TRP A 72 5.40 -6.65 -1.46
CA TRP A 72 5.80 -7.94 -0.89
C TRP A 72 7.29 -8.23 -1.05
N ARG A 73 7.85 -8.06 -2.25
CA ARG A 73 9.28 -8.22 -2.51
C ARG A 73 10.17 -7.29 -1.71
N LEU A 74 9.64 -6.14 -1.30
CA LEU A 74 10.33 -5.15 -0.49
C LEU A 74 10.09 -5.37 1.02
N GLY A 75 9.48 -6.48 1.42
CA GLY A 75 9.26 -6.84 2.82
C GLY A 75 8.16 -6.02 3.50
N TRP A 76 7.23 -5.43 2.74
CA TRP A 76 6.17 -4.62 3.32
C TRP A 76 5.19 -5.49 4.13
N LYS A 77 4.70 -4.91 5.23
CA LYS A 77 3.60 -5.50 5.99
C LYS A 77 2.27 -5.21 5.32
N PHE A 78 1.46 -6.25 5.17
CA PHE A 78 0.06 -6.13 4.74
C PHE A 78 -0.80 -6.21 5.98
N TYR A 79 -1.24 -5.07 6.52
CA TYR A 79 -1.95 -5.03 7.80
C TYR A 79 -3.20 -5.92 7.80
N GLY A 80 -3.33 -6.73 8.86
CA GLY A 80 -4.43 -7.71 9.00
C GLY A 80 -4.30 -8.93 8.09
N MET A 81 -3.21 -9.06 7.33
CA MET A 81 -2.96 -10.19 6.44
C MET A 81 -1.56 -10.77 6.68
N THR A 82 -1.40 -12.05 6.37
CA THR A 82 -0.11 -12.74 6.50
C THR A 82 0.33 -13.25 5.13
N PRO A 83 1.02 -12.43 4.32
CA PRO A 83 1.60 -12.90 3.06
C PRO A 83 2.67 -13.95 3.33
N PRO A 84 2.98 -14.80 2.33
CA PRO A 84 4.17 -15.65 2.40
C PRO A 84 5.44 -14.80 2.56
N ASP A 85 6.52 -15.36 3.10
CA ASP A 85 7.76 -14.62 3.30
C ASP A 85 8.52 -14.45 1.97
N PRO A 86 8.89 -13.22 1.57
CA PRO A 86 9.55 -12.95 0.28
C PRO A 86 10.96 -13.53 0.13
N ASP A 87 11.67 -13.84 1.22
CA ASP A 87 13.04 -14.37 1.16
C ASP A 87 13.07 -15.88 0.95
N ILE A 88 11.98 -16.58 1.27
CA ILE A 88 11.88 -18.04 1.19
C ILE A 88 10.82 -18.55 0.21
N SER A 89 9.84 -17.70 -0.15
CA SER A 89 8.70 -18.11 -0.98
C SER A 89 8.84 -17.63 -2.42
N THR A 90 8.19 -18.33 -3.34
CA THR A 90 8.23 -17.98 -4.76
C THR A 90 7.17 -16.92 -5.13
N GLU A 91 7.34 -16.29 -6.29
CA GLU A 91 6.29 -15.41 -6.85
C GLU A 91 4.94 -16.14 -7.02
N ASN A 92 4.98 -17.46 -7.27
CA ASN A 92 3.77 -18.24 -7.47
C ASN A 92 3.02 -18.46 -6.15
N ASP A 93 3.75 -18.63 -5.04
CA ASP A 93 3.17 -18.71 -3.70
C ASP A 93 2.47 -17.41 -3.33
N PHE A 94 3.14 -16.27 -3.61
CA PHE A 94 2.52 -14.96 -3.45
C PHE A 94 1.28 -14.77 -4.32
N LYS A 95 1.32 -15.22 -5.58
CA LYS A 95 0.17 -15.14 -6.50
C LYS A 95 -1.04 -15.92 -5.99
N LEU A 96 -0.81 -17.10 -5.41
CA LEU A 96 -1.88 -17.92 -4.82
C LEU A 96 -2.47 -17.24 -3.60
N TRP A 97 -1.62 -16.74 -2.68
CA TRP A 97 -2.06 -15.95 -1.53
C TRP A 97 -2.86 -14.72 -1.95
N TYR A 98 -2.34 -13.93 -2.89
CA TYR A 98 -2.98 -12.71 -3.35
C TYR A 98 -4.37 -12.99 -3.94
N LYS A 99 -4.51 -14.06 -4.74
CA LYS A 99 -5.81 -14.46 -5.27
C LYS A 99 -6.79 -14.84 -4.16
N LYS A 100 -6.33 -15.47 -3.08
CA LYS A 100 -7.18 -15.86 -1.96
C LYS A 100 -7.69 -14.64 -1.18
N GLU A 101 -6.82 -13.68 -0.89
CA GLU A 101 -7.15 -12.52 -0.06
C GLU A 101 -7.90 -11.41 -0.84
N PHE A 102 -7.59 -11.24 -2.12
CA PHE A 102 -8.10 -10.11 -2.93
C PHE A 102 -9.05 -10.51 -4.06
N GLN A 103 -9.33 -11.79 -4.30
CA GLN A 103 -10.51 -12.11 -5.11
C GLN A 103 -11.77 -11.79 -4.29
N PRO A 104 -12.80 -11.20 -4.91
CA PRO A 104 -14.08 -11.10 -4.24
C PRO A 104 -14.48 -12.52 -3.84
N MET A 105 -14.66 -12.76 -2.53
CA MET A 105 -15.39 -13.93 -2.09
C MET A 105 -16.68 -13.91 -2.90
N LYS A 106 -16.79 -14.78 -3.91
CA LYS A 106 -18.07 -15.06 -4.53
C LYS A 106 -18.94 -15.46 -3.37
N TYR A 107 -19.85 -14.56 -2.98
CA TYR A 107 -20.84 -14.82 -1.96
C TYR A 107 -21.30 -16.25 -2.18
N ARG A 108 -21.04 -17.13 -1.19
CA ARG A 108 -21.73 -18.40 -1.11
C ARG A 108 -23.19 -18.00 -1.15
N GLN A 109 -23.83 -18.18 -2.29
CA GLN A 109 -25.27 -18.16 -2.38
C GLN A 109 -25.71 -19.28 -1.44
N ILE A 110 -26.06 -18.91 -0.22
CA ILE A 110 -26.86 -19.76 0.65
C ILE A 110 -28.19 -19.81 -0.10
N LYS A 111 -28.36 -20.83 -0.95
CA LYS A 111 -29.68 -21.23 -1.43
C LYS A 111 -30.48 -21.55 -0.17
N ARG A 112 -31.43 -20.67 0.15
CA ARG A 112 -32.59 -21.04 0.96
C ARG A 112 -33.50 -21.94 0.14
#